data_AF-A0A534SBB3-F1
#
_entry.id   AF-A0A534SBB3-F1
#
_cell.length_a   1.000
_cell.length_b   1.000
_cell.length_c   1.000
_cell.angle_alpha   90.00
_cell.angle_beta   90.00
_cell.angle_gamma   90.00
#
_symmetry.space_group_name_H-M   'P 1'
#
loop_
_entity.id
_entity.type
_entity.pdbx_description
1 polymer ?
#
loop_
_entity_poly.entity_id
_entity_poly.type
_entity_poly.pdbx_seq_one_letter_code
_entity_poly.pdbx_strand_id
1 'polypeptide(L)'
;MAGLPSPSPPLDNAQRWPPADGRRVVFLLDASSGLERRLLEEWVARARPDGVTPAGYDTVPIPPSRRRRAGRLDSRLEATLATGDDPLLAPLRVAWLPPKKRDETRAARLTRLLSVGDPRDPGRLRQAQVLRRHPDRCRVVVAEPAPASELRERWRRAGGTDVGQTAGLPEFVARQAALALDRAERRLRGARYKVPRFVQEEIVARPAFRGAVTRLARSLGRDEASVTREARRYLREIAASHSPRLIHLAANLIRYMYTRGYAETLHYDREHLAALAALGQRHPLVFLPSHKSNLDSLVLKYALYENGMPPNHTAGGINMNFFPMGALLRRTGIFFIRRSFKDNEVYKLVL
;
A
#
# COMPACT_ATOMS: atom_id res chain seq x y z
N MET A 1 23.06 28.36 -12.72
CA MET A 1 22.33 27.15 -12.27
C MET A 1 22.51 27.01 -10.76
N ALA A 2 21.47 27.17 -9.94
CA ALA A 2 21.62 27.08 -8.49
C ALA A 2 21.56 25.62 -8.01
N GLY A 3 22.59 25.18 -7.28
CA GLY A 3 22.64 23.85 -6.68
C GLY A 3 21.52 23.65 -5.66
N LEU A 4 20.96 22.44 -5.60
CA LEU A 4 20.05 22.06 -4.52
C LEU A 4 20.84 21.92 -3.21
N PRO A 5 20.35 22.45 -2.07
CA PRO A 5 21.09 22.40 -0.81
C PRO A 5 21.23 20.96 -0.28
N SER A 6 22.42 20.63 0.21
CA SER A 6 22.73 19.34 0.85
C SER A 6 21.83 19.10 2.08
N PRO A 7 21.10 17.96 2.17
CA PRO A 7 20.20 17.69 3.28
C PRO A 7 20.86 16.94 4.45
N SER A 8 20.90 17.58 5.62
CA SER A 8 21.27 16.99 6.93
C SER A 8 20.64 17.78 8.08
N PRO A 9 20.41 17.21 9.29
CA PRO A 9 20.26 15.79 9.65
C PRO A 9 18.80 15.63 10.19
N PRO A 10 18.46 15.26 11.45
CA PRO A 10 18.94 14.16 12.31
C PRO A 10 18.26 12.81 11.96
N LEU A 11 18.93 11.71 12.29
CA LEU A 11 18.51 10.33 12.02
C LEU A 11 18.40 9.54 13.33
N ASP A 12 17.18 9.40 13.87
CA ASP A 12 16.96 8.52 15.03
C ASP A 12 16.88 7.05 14.61
N ASN A 13 17.97 6.34 14.86
CA ASN A 13 18.10 4.92 15.24
C ASN A 13 17.41 3.81 14.43
N ALA A 14 16.78 4.09 13.29
CA ALA A 14 16.14 3.08 12.41
C ALA A 14 16.84 2.91 11.05
N GLN A 15 18.04 3.49 10.88
CA GLN A 15 18.80 3.46 9.62
C GLN A 15 20.22 2.93 9.86
N ARG A 16 20.43 1.65 9.60
CA ARG A 16 21.75 1.04 9.44
C ARG A 16 21.79 0.28 8.12
N TRP A 17 22.98 0.13 7.55
CA TRP A 17 23.23 -0.83 6.47
C TRP A 17 22.75 -2.23 6.92
N PRO A 18 22.06 -3.00 6.07
CA PRO A 18 21.58 -4.33 6.47
C PRO A 18 22.76 -5.23 6.85
N PRO A 19 22.70 -5.99 7.96
CA PRO A 19 23.73 -6.96 8.31
C PRO A 19 23.79 -8.00 7.19
N ALA A 20 24.93 -8.04 6.50
CA ALA A 20 25.08 -8.78 5.26
C ALA A 20 25.66 -10.20 5.46
N ASP A 21 26.34 -10.43 6.59
CA ASP A 21 26.97 -11.70 6.97
C ASP A 21 27.82 -12.32 5.85
N GLY A 22 28.59 -11.47 5.16
CA GLY A 22 29.44 -11.85 4.02
C GLY A 22 28.74 -11.91 2.65
N ARG A 23 27.40 -11.79 2.57
CA ARG A 23 26.66 -11.77 1.30
C ARG A 23 26.79 -10.42 0.58
N ARG A 24 26.71 -10.43 -0.76
CA ARG A 24 26.44 -9.23 -1.57
C ARG A 24 25.06 -8.67 -1.22
N VAL A 25 24.96 -7.36 -1.02
CA VAL A 25 23.68 -6.68 -0.73
C VAL A 25 23.08 -6.09 -2.00
N VAL A 26 21.83 -6.42 -2.32
CA VAL A 26 21.13 -5.88 -3.49
C VAL A 26 19.96 -5.03 -3.02
N PHE A 27 20.07 -3.70 -3.20
CA PHE A 27 19.04 -2.77 -2.79
C PHE A 27 17.92 -2.68 -3.83
N LEU A 28 16.70 -3.05 -3.44
CA LEU A 28 15.51 -3.00 -4.30
C LEU A 28 14.80 -1.65 -4.18
N LEU A 29 14.95 -0.77 -5.18
CA LEU A 29 14.54 0.63 -5.09
C LEU A 29 13.08 0.85 -5.53
N ASP A 30 12.18 1.08 -4.56
CA ASP A 30 10.77 1.46 -4.78
C ASP A 30 10.65 3.00 -4.89
N ALA A 31 10.89 3.51 -6.11
CA ALA A 31 10.92 4.95 -6.42
C ALA A 31 9.89 5.34 -7.48
N SER A 32 8.99 6.27 -7.14
CA SER A 32 7.93 6.80 -8.03
C SER A 32 8.36 8.00 -8.88
N SER A 33 9.57 8.53 -8.66
CA SER A 33 10.16 9.64 -9.39
C SER A 33 11.69 9.56 -9.40
N GLY A 34 12.33 10.29 -10.31
CA GLY A 34 13.79 10.42 -10.34
C GLY A 34 14.38 11.08 -9.08
N LEU A 35 13.60 11.94 -8.40
CA LEU A 35 14.02 12.52 -7.11
C LEU A 35 14.00 11.46 -6.00
N GLU A 36 12.95 10.62 -5.94
CA GLU A 36 12.95 9.50 -4.98
C GLU A 36 14.10 8.53 -5.26
N ARG A 37 14.40 8.24 -6.53
CA ARG A 37 15.53 7.37 -6.89
C ARG A 37 16.87 7.94 -6.42
N ARG A 38 17.18 9.20 -6.74
CA ARG A 38 18.42 9.87 -6.30
C ARG A 38 18.57 9.87 -4.78
N LEU A 39 17.51 10.18 -4.04
CA LEU A 39 17.52 10.17 -2.57
C LEU A 39 17.81 8.77 -1.97
N LEU A 40 17.46 7.68 -2.68
CA LEU A 40 17.83 6.33 -2.29
C LEU A 40 19.28 5.99 -2.63
N GLU A 41 19.74 6.36 -3.84
CA GLU A 41 21.12 6.18 -4.29
C GLU A 41 22.11 6.96 -3.39
N GLU A 42 21.80 8.22 -3.07
CA GLU A 42 22.51 9.07 -2.10
C GLU A 42 22.46 8.54 -0.66
N TRP A 43 21.42 7.77 -0.30
CA TRP A 43 21.36 7.11 1.00
C TRP A 43 22.25 5.87 1.03
N VAL A 44 22.21 5.03 -0.01
CA VAL A 44 23.11 3.86 -0.13
C VAL A 44 24.57 4.31 -0.10
N ALA A 45 24.94 5.32 -0.90
CA ALA A 45 26.31 5.84 -0.94
C ALA A 45 26.82 6.36 0.43
N ARG A 46 25.95 6.98 1.24
CA ARG A 46 26.30 7.52 2.58
C ARG A 46 26.21 6.49 3.71
N ALA A 47 25.34 5.48 3.59
CA ALA A 47 25.16 4.45 4.60
C ALA A 47 26.14 3.28 4.45
N ARG A 48 26.92 3.25 3.36
CA ARG A 48 27.91 2.22 3.04
C ARG A 48 29.04 2.20 4.08
N PRO A 49 29.28 1.08 4.80
CA PRO A 49 30.45 0.91 5.64
C PRO A 49 31.74 0.94 4.83
N ASP A 50 32.84 1.45 5.40
CA ASP A 50 34.11 1.64 4.68
C ASP A 50 34.71 0.34 4.12
N GLY A 51 34.42 -0.81 4.74
CA GLY A 51 34.84 -2.14 4.28
C GLY A 51 34.05 -2.71 3.09
N VAL A 52 32.99 -2.04 2.62
CA VAL A 52 32.17 -2.53 1.49
C VAL A 52 32.65 -1.92 0.17
N THR A 53 33.29 -2.74 -0.66
CA THR A 53 33.71 -2.34 -2.02
C THR A 53 32.49 -2.02 -2.91
N PRO A 54 32.65 -1.26 -4.02
CA PRO A 54 31.58 -1.03 -4.98
C PRO A 54 30.98 -2.30 -5.60
N ALA A 55 31.69 -3.43 -5.58
CA ALA A 55 31.21 -4.73 -6.03
C ALA A 55 30.42 -5.50 -4.94
N GLY A 56 30.59 -5.13 -3.66
CA GLY A 56 29.89 -5.75 -2.53
C GLY A 56 28.40 -5.38 -2.41
N TYR A 57 27.92 -4.45 -3.24
CA TYR A 57 26.50 -4.11 -3.32
C TYR A 57 26.05 -3.77 -4.75
N ASP A 58 24.74 -3.79 -4.96
CA ASP A 58 24.10 -3.39 -6.21
C ASP A 58 22.79 -2.64 -5.94
N THR A 59 22.26 -1.91 -6.91
CA THR A 59 20.96 -1.25 -6.82
C THR A 59 20.07 -1.58 -8.02
N VAL A 60 18.90 -2.14 -7.75
CA VAL A 60 17.97 -2.63 -8.78
C VAL A 60 16.61 -1.94 -8.59
N PRO A 61 16.09 -1.20 -9.57
CA PRO A 61 14.79 -0.54 -9.43
C PRO A 61 13.66 -1.56 -9.54
N ILE A 62 12.68 -1.46 -8.65
CA ILE A 62 11.44 -2.26 -8.72
C ILE A 62 10.25 -1.38 -9.11
N PRO A 63 9.18 -1.96 -9.73
CA PRO A 63 8.00 -1.19 -10.11
C PRO A 63 7.41 -0.42 -8.90
N PRO A 64 7.12 0.89 -9.04
CA PRO A 64 6.79 1.73 -7.90
C PRO A 64 5.47 1.30 -7.24
N SER A 65 5.57 0.71 -6.07
CA SER A 65 4.45 -0.02 -5.45
C SER A 65 3.26 0.88 -5.12
N ARG A 66 3.52 2.18 -4.88
CA ARG A 66 2.49 3.17 -4.48
C ARG A 66 1.55 3.54 -5.63
N ARG A 67 2.07 3.70 -6.85
CA ARG A 67 1.31 4.18 -8.01
C ARG A 67 0.93 3.01 -8.91
N ARG A 68 -0.36 2.87 -9.25
CA ARG A 68 -0.85 1.89 -10.24
C ARG A 68 -0.44 2.30 -11.67
N ARG A 69 0.86 2.33 -11.96
CA ARG A 69 1.40 2.17 -13.31
C ARG A 69 1.99 0.77 -13.38
N ALA A 70 1.62 0.00 -14.41
CA ALA A 70 2.31 -1.23 -14.75
C ALA A 70 3.71 -0.84 -15.27
N GLY A 71 4.67 -0.72 -14.35
CA GLY A 71 6.08 -0.65 -14.71
C GLY A 71 6.51 -2.04 -15.16
N ARG A 72 7.14 -2.14 -16.34
CA ARG A 72 7.86 -3.35 -16.70
C ARG A 72 8.93 -3.60 -15.64
N LEU A 73 9.08 -4.84 -15.24
CA LEU A 73 10.08 -5.25 -14.25
C LEU A 73 11.47 -5.12 -14.89
N ASP A 74 12.47 -4.66 -14.13
CA ASP A 74 13.83 -4.46 -14.66
C ASP A 74 14.51 -5.82 -14.83
N SER A 75 15.06 -6.09 -16.02
CA SER A 75 15.75 -7.35 -16.33
C SER A 75 16.99 -7.57 -15.47
N ARG A 76 17.54 -6.52 -14.84
CA ARG A 76 18.59 -6.64 -13.82
C ARG A 76 18.15 -7.44 -12.60
N LEU A 77 16.86 -7.41 -12.23
CA LEU A 77 16.36 -8.22 -11.10
C LEU A 77 16.38 -9.71 -11.45
N GLU A 78 15.97 -10.05 -12.67
CA GLU A 78 16.03 -11.43 -13.17
C GLU A 78 17.46 -11.94 -13.26
N ALA A 79 18.37 -11.17 -13.87
CA ALA A 79 19.80 -11.50 -13.93
C ALA A 79 20.43 -11.69 -12.53
N THR A 80 20.11 -10.81 -11.59
CA THR A 80 20.57 -10.91 -10.19
C THR A 80 20.07 -12.19 -9.50
N LEU A 81 18.80 -12.55 -9.70
CA LEU A 81 18.22 -13.75 -9.08
C LEU A 81 18.79 -15.05 -9.66
N ALA A 82 19.28 -15.00 -10.90
CA ALA A 82 19.94 -16.09 -11.63
C ALA A 82 21.45 -16.24 -11.36
N THR A 83 22.12 -15.23 -10.80
CA THR A 83 23.59 -15.21 -10.61
C THR A 83 24.09 -16.29 -9.62
N GLY A 84 23.21 -16.84 -8.77
CA GLY A 84 23.51 -17.97 -7.88
C GLY A 84 24.23 -17.61 -6.57
N ASP A 85 24.70 -16.37 -6.43
CA ASP A 85 25.47 -15.79 -5.32
C ASP A 85 24.66 -15.50 -4.02
N ASP A 86 23.45 -16.05 -3.93
CA ASP A 86 22.46 -15.84 -2.86
C ASP A 86 22.42 -14.43 -2.21
N PRO A 87 22.20 -13.35 -3.00
CA PRO A 87 22.33 -12.00 -2.50
C PRO A 87 21.27 -11.66 -1.45
N LEU A 88 21.64 -10.81 -0.50
CA LEU A 88 20.72 -10.27 0.50
C LEU A 88 19.92 -9.13 -0.12
N LEU A 89 18.63 -9.38 -0.39
CA LEU A 89 17.74 -8.43 -1.05
C LEU A 89 17.17 -7.46 -0.01
N ALA A 90 17.53 -6.18 -0.11
CA ALA A 90 17.21 -5.14 0.86
C ALA A 90 16.30 -4.06 0.24
N PRO A 91 14.97 -4.10 0.49
CA PRO A 91 14.06 -3.11 -0.10
C PRO A 91 14.22 -1.71 0.48
N LEU A 92 14.27 -0.70 -0.38
CA LEU A 92 14.38 0.73 -0.04
C LEU A 92 13.23 1.57 -0.61
N ARG A 93 12.77 2.57 0.15
CA ARG A 93 11.69 3.51 -0.25
C ARG A 93 11.84 4.87 0.43
N VAL A 94 11.55 5.95 -0.28
CA VAL A 94 11.38 7.28 0.35
C VAL A 94 9.97 7.40 0.94
N ALA A 95 9.84 7.58 2.25
CA ALA A 95 8.58 7.90 2.93
C ALA A 95 8.44 9.40 3.16
N TRP A 96 7.42 10.00 2.55
CA TRP A 96 7.00 11.38 2.84
C TRP A 96 6.09 11.40 4.06
N LEU A 97 6.47 12.13 5.10
CA LEU A 97 5.70 12.27 6.32
C LEU A 97 4.71 13.45 6.23
N PRO A 98 3.55 13.38 6.90
CA PRO A 98 2.71 14.56 7.12
C PRO A 98 3.42 15.59 8.02
N PRO A 99 3.03 16.88 8.00
CA PRO A 99 3.51 17.85 8.98
C PRO A 99 3.11 17.43 10.41
N LYS A 100 3.97 17.76 11.39
CA LYS A 100 3.71 17.53 12.82
C LYS A 100 2.55 18.42 13.28
N LYS A 101 1.66 17.90 14.14
CA LYS A 101 0.47 18.63 14.64
C LYS A 101 0.79 19.85 15.54
N ARG A 102 2.03 19.99 16.04
CA ARG A 102 2.38 20.96 17.09
C ARG A 102 2.40 22.43 16.62
N ASP A 103 2.63 22.68 15.32
CA ASP A 103 2.76 24.02 14.74
C ASP A 103 1.67 24.38 13.71
N GLU A 104 0.41 23.96 13.95
CA GLU A 104 -0.69 24.28 13.03
C GLU A 104 -1.36 25.64 13.34
N THR A 105 -0.87 26.71 12.71
CA THR A 105 -1.60 27.98 12.59
C THR A 105 -2.91 27.80 11.79
N ARG A 106 -3.90 28.70 11.96
CA ARG A 106 -5.18 28.64 11.21
C ARG A 106 -4.96 28.58 9.69
N ALA A 107 -3.97 29.30 9.16
CA ALA A 107 -3.59 29.28 7.75
C ALA A 107 -3.04 27.91 7.28
N ALA A 108 -2.30 27.20 8.14
CA ALA A 108 -1.81 25.84 7.85
C ALA A 108 -2.96 24.83 7.75
N ARG A 109 -4.03 24.99 8.54
CA ARG A 109 -5.24 24.15 8.44
C ARG A 109 -6.02 24.41 7.16
N LEU A 110 -6.20 25.67 6.76
CA LEU A 110 -6.86 26.05 5.51
C LEU A 110 -6.08 25.60 4.27
N THR A 111 -4.76 25.80 4.24
CA THR A 111 -3.93 25.30 3.12
C THR A 111 -3.87 23.77 3.08
N ARG A 112 -3.97 23.07 4.23
CA ARG A 112 -4.15 21.61 4.28
C ARG A 112 -5.48 21.16 3.69
N LEU A 113 -6.58 21.86 3.97
CA LEU A 113 -7.91 21.63 3.38
C LEU A 113 -7.92 21.82 1.87
N LEU A 114 -7.18 22.82 1.35
CA LEU A 114 -7.04 23.11 -0.08
C LEU A 114 -5.98 22.26 -0.80
N SER A 115 -5.12 21.53 -0.07
CA SER A 115 -3.99 20.83 -0.70
C SER A 115 -4.41 19.55 -1.42
N VAL A 116 -4.69 19.68 -2.72
CA VAL A 116 -5.03 18.56 -3.60
C VAL A 116 -3.88 17.54 -3.64
N GLY A 117 -4.18 16.29 -3.29
CA GLY A 117 -3.24 15.15 -3.37
C GLY A 117 -2.76 14.62 -2.02
N ASP A 118 -2.34 13.35 -2.00
CA ASP A 118 -1.87 12.66 -0.80
C ASP A 118 -0.53 13.24 -0.35
N PRO A 119 -0.40 13.76 0.89
CA PRO A 119 0.88 14.21 1.43
C PRO A 119 1.96 13.12 1.52
N ARG A 120 1.59 11.84 1.40
CA ARG A 120 2.47 10.66 1.47
C ARG A 120 2.91 10.13 0.09
N ASP A 121 2.20 10.50 -0.97
CA ASP A 121 2.59 10.29 -2.38
C ASP A 121 2.50 11.62 -3.16
N PRO A 122 3.32 12.63 -2.81
CA PRO A 122 3.32 13.93 -3.47
C PRO A 122 3.74 13.83 -4.94
N GLY A 123 3.14 14.66 -5.80
CA GLY A 123 3.58 14.83 -7.18
C GLY A 123 5.01 15.41 -7.26
N ARG A 124 5.68 15.25 -8.41
CA ARG A 124 7.11 15.60 -8.59
C ARG A 124 7.48 17.01 -8.08
N LEU A 125 6.66 18.02 -8.42
CA LEU A 125 6.85 19.40 -7.96
C LEU A 125 6.71 19.53 -6.43
N ARG A 126 5.73 18.85 -5.83
CA ARG A 126 5.47 18.87 -4.38
C ARG A 126 6.55 18.08 -3.61
N GLN A 127 7.16 17.04 -4.19
CA GLN A 127 8.34 16.37 -3.61
C GLN A 127 9.50 17.36 -3.43
N ALA A 128 9.87 18.10 -4.48
CA ALA A 128 10.94 19.10 -4.43
C ALA A 128 10.61 20.25 -3.44
N GLN A 129 9.36 20.73 -3.42
CA GLN A 129 8.91 21.75 -2.47
C GLN A 129 8.97 21.28 -1.01
N VAL A 130 8.54 20.03 -0.72
CA VAL A 130 8.59 19.46 0.63
C VAL A 130 10.03 19.25 1.06
N LEU A 131 10.89 18.69 0.20
CA LEU A 131 12.31 18.50 0.51
C LEU A 131 13.01 19.84 0.85
N ARG A 132 12.72 20.91 0.09
CA ARG A 132 13.29 22.25 0.33
C ARG A 132 12.79 22.94 1.60
N ARG A 133 11.51 22.76 1.98
CA ARG A 133 10.90 23.49 3.11
C ARG A 133 10.87 22.69 4.41
N HIS A 134 10.84 21.37 4.32
CA HIS A 134 10.67 20.45 5.45
C HIS A 134 11.44 19.13 5.17
N PRO A 135 12.78 19.15 5.14
CA PRO A 135 13.59 17.98 4.87
C PRO A 135 13.37 16.86 5.92
N ASP A 136 13.01 17.22 7.15
CA ASP A 136 12.65 16.31 8.25
C ASP A 136 11.51 15.32 7.88
N ARG A 137 10.64 15.75 6.96
CA ARG A 137 9.51 14.97 6.44
C ARG A 137 9.88 14.02 5.31
N CYS A 138 11.13 14.03 4.84
CA CYS A 138 11.65 13.08 3.86
C CYS A 138 12.50 12.03 4.59
N ARG A 139 12.02 10.79 4.69
CA ARG A 139 12.73 9.70 5.38
C ARG A 139 12.98 8.53 4.44
N VAL A 140 14.18 7.98 4.43
CA VAL A 140 14.45 6.69 3.78
C VAL A 140 14.01 5.57 4.72
N VAL A 141 13.26 4.63 4.17
CA VAL A 141 12.79 3.41 4.81
C VAL A 141 13.59 2.25 4.26
N VAL A 142 14.26 1.52 5.15
CA VAL A 142 14.86 0.21 4.88
C VAL A 142 13.87 -0.83 5.38
N ALA A 143 13.48 -1.78 4.52
CA ALA A 143 12.71 -2.93 4.98
C ALA A 143 13.60 -4.02 5.57
N GLU A 144 12.97 -4.94 6.29
CA GLU A 144 13.55 -6.24 6.62
C GLU A 144 14.05 -6.93 5.34
N PRO A 145 15.36 -7.21 5.22
CA PRO A 145 15.93 -7.86 4.04
C PRO A 145 15.67 -9.37 4.08
N ALA A 146 15.83 -10.05 2.94
CA ALA A 146 15.74 -11.50 2.84
C ALA A 146 16.74 -12.06 1.81
N PRO A 147 17.40 -13.21 2.05
CA PRO A 147 18.19 -13.89 1.03
C PRO A 147 17.35 -14.30 -0.18
N ALA A 148 17.96 -14.33 -1.36
CA ALA A 148 17.29 -14.77 -2.58
C ALA A 148 16.80 -16.24 -2.49
N SER A 149 17.53 -17.11 -1.81
CA SER A 149 17.24 -18.52 -1.52
C SER A 149 15.93 -18.67 -0.76
N GLU A 150 15.74 -17.88 0.30
CA GLU A 150 14.52 -17.87 1.10
C GLU A 150 13.31 -17.40 0.27
N LEU A 151 13.47 -16.37 -0.56
CA LEU A 151 12.40 -15.90 -1.45
C LEU A 151 12.07 -16.93 -2.56
N ARG A 152 13.06 -17.62 -3.13
CA ARG A 152 12.86 -18.75 -4.05
C ARG A 152 12.07 -19.88 -3.38
N GLU A 153 12.41 -20.23 -2.15
CA GLU A 153 11.73 -21.29 -1.41
C GLU A 153 10.28 -20.93 -1.06
N ARG A 154 10.05 -19.70 -0.57
CA ARG A 154 8.69 -19.15 -0.35
C ARG A 154 7.87 -19.11 -1.65
N TRP A 155 8.48 -18.81 -2.79
CA TRP A 155 7.83 -18.82 -4.11
C TRP A 155 7.46 -20.26 -4.56
N ARG A 156 8.35 -21.23 -4.39
CA ARG A 156 8.06 -22.66 -4.65
C ARG A 156 6.90 -23.15 -3.78
N ARG A 157 6.93 -22.87 -2.47
CA ARG A 157 5.83 -23.21 -1.54
C ARG A 157 4.49 -22.54 -1.88
N ALA A 158 4.50 -21.39 -2.56
CA ALA A 158 3.30 -20.72 -3.05
C ALA A 158 2.73 -21.31 -4.36
N GLY A 159 3.29 -22.41 -4.88
CA GLY A 159 2.83 -23.07 -6.11
C GLY A 159 3.35 -22.43 -7.40
N GLY A 160 4.53 -21.80 -7.35
CA GLY A 160 5.14 -21.05 -8.46
C GLY A 160 5.76 -21.88 -9.59
N THR A 161 5.65 -23.22 -9.59
CA THR A 161 6.32 -24.10 -10.56
C THR A 161 5.74 -24.04 -11.98
N ASP A 162 4.54 -23.51 -12.17
CA ASP A 162 3.87 -23.43 -13.47
C ASP A 162 4.21 -22.15 -14.25
N VAL A 163 5.18 -22.28 -15.16
CA VAL A 163 5.67 -21.22 -16.05
C VAL A 163 4.53 -20.58 -16.88
N GLY A 164 3.46 -21.32 -17.18
CA GLY A 164 2.32 -20.84 -17.97
C GLY A 164 1.25 -20.04 -17.22
N GLN A 165 1.24 -20.03 -15.87
CA GLN A 165 0.13 -19.42 -15.10
C GLN A 165 0.53 -18.59 -13.87
N THR A 166 1.71 -18.79 -13.30
CA THR A 166 2.16 -18.00 -12.12
C THR A 166 3.00 -16.79 -12.50
N ALA A 167 2.90 -15.73 -11.71
CA ALA A 167 3.83 -14.62 -11.78
C ALA A 167 5.25 -15.13 -11.46
N GLY A 168 6.23 -14.72 -12.26
CA GLY A 168 7.61 -15.19 -12.15
C GLY A 168 8.24 -14.87 -10.80
N LEU A 169 9.40 -15.50 -10.55
CA LEU A 169 10.20 -15.21 -9.36
C LEU A 169 10.50 -13.70 -9.21
N PRO A 170 10.85 -12.93 -10.27
CA PRO A 170 11.09 -11.49 -10.13
C PRO A 170 9.84 -10.72 -9.69
N GLU A 171 8.65 -11.03 -10.21
CA GLU A 171 7.37 -10.43 -9.79
C GLU A 171 7.00 -10.80 -8.35
N PHE A 172 7.31 -12.03 -7.94
CA PHE A 172 7.15 -12.46 -6.54
C PHE A 172 8.07 -11.65 -5.62
N VAL A 173 9.36 -11.52 -5.96
CA VAL A 173 10.35 -10.76 -5.20
C VAL A 173 9.94 -9.29 -5.10
N ALA A 174 9.56 -8.65 -6.21
CA ALA A 174 9.08 -7.27 -6.21
C ALA A 174 7.82 -7.07 -5.34
N ARG A 175 6.90 -8.04 -5.33
CA ARG A 175 5.71 -8.03 -4.45
C ARG A 175 6.08 -8.18 -2.97
N GLN A 176 6.98 -9.11 -2.63
CA GLN A 176 7.46 -9.29 -1.25
C GLN A 176 8.22 -8.04 -0.77
N ALA A 177 9.06 -7.45 -1.61
CA ALA A 177 9.76 -6.20 -1.32
C ALA A 177 8.78 -5.05 -1.01
N ALA A 178 7.72 -4.89 -1.82
CA ALA A 178 6.66 -3.91 -1.56
C ALA A 178 5.96 -4.16 -0.21
N LEU A 179 5.59 -5.41 0.09
CA LEU A 179 4.96 -5.80 1.36
C LEU A 179 5.88 -5.59 2.58
N ALA A 180 7.18 -5.83 2.45
CA ALA A 180 8.17 -5.59 3.49
C ALA A 180 8.36 -4.09 3.76
N LEU A 181 8.47 -3.27 2.71
CA LEU A 181 8.48 -1.80 2.81
C LEU A 181 7.20 -1.27 3.48
N ASP A 182 6.05 -1.84 3.14
CA ASP A 182 4.77 -1.50 3.78
C ASP A 182 4.70 -1.93 5.26
N ARG A 183 5.49 -2.92 5.71
CA ARG A 183 5.64 -3.26 7.13
C ARG A 183 6.58 -2.28 7.84
N ALA A 184 7.70 -1.92 7.22
CA ALA A 184 8.66 -0.96 7.79
C ALA A 184 8.10 0.48 7.87
N GLU A 185 7.40 0.94 6.84
CA GLU A 185 6.81 2.28 6.76
C GLU A 185 5.69 2.50 7.81
N ARG A 186 5.07 1.43 8.34
CA ARG A 186 4.14 1.49 9.50
C ARG A 186 4.89 1.90 10.79
N ARG A 187 6.07 1.34 11.05
CA ARG A 187 6.86 1.63 12.27
C ARG A 187 7.20 3.13 12.37
N LEU A 188 7.49 3.76 11.23
CA LEU A 188 7.84 5.19 11.14
C LEU A 188 6.64 6.16 11.18
N ARG A 189 5.40 5.67 11.02
CA ARG A 189 4.20 6.52 10.87
C ARG A 189 3.13 6.32 11.94
N GLY A 190 3.33 5.37 12.85
CA GLY A 190 2.27 4.84 13.71
C GLY A 190 1.20 4.10 12.89
N ALA A 191 0.07 3.76 13.53
CA ALA A 191 -1.03 2.99 12.93
C ALA A 191 -1.73 3.64 11.70
N ARG A 192 -1.21 4.76 11.18
CA ARG A 192 -1.79 5.54 10.09
C ARG A 192 -1.58 4.90 8.71
N TYR A 193 -2.56 4.07 8.37
CA TYR A 193 -3.06 3.84 7.01
C TYR A 193 -2.22 2.94 6.08
N LYS A 194 -2.63 1.66 5.96
CA LYS A 194 -2.27 0.80 4.82
C LYS A 194 -3.45 -0.10 4.46
N VAL A 195 -4.14 0.24 3.38
CA VAL A 195 -5.18 -0.63 2.79
C VAL A 195 -4.50 -1.84 2.14
N PRO A 196 -5.02 -3.07 2.31
CA PRO A 196 -4.53 -4.24 1.59
C PRO A 196 -4.39 -3.95 0.09
N ARG A 197 -3.16 -4.05 -0.42
CA ARG A 197 -2.84 -3.96 -1.84
C ARG A 197 -2.61 -5.37 -2.35
N PHE A 198 -2.87 -5.60 -3.62
CA PHE A 198 -2.74 -6.90 -4.27
C PHE A 198 -3.70 -7.99 -3.77
N VAL A 199 -4.83 -7.62 -3.13
CA VAL A 199 -5.83 -8.59 -2.62
C VAL A 199 -6.33 -9.54 -3.71
N GLN A 200 -6.51 -9.04 -4.94
CA GLN A 200 -6.98 -9.87 -6.07
C GLN A 200 -5.90 -10.87 -6.48
N GLU A 201 -4.67 -10.39 -6.60
CA GLU A 201 -3.49 -11.18 -6.98
C GLU A 201 -3.12 -12.20 -5.89
N GLU A 202 -3.29 -11.86 -4.61
CA GLU A 202 -3.14 -12.77 -3.46
C GLU A 202 -4.24 -13.84 -3.43
N ILE A 203 -5.53 -13.47 -3.58
CA ILE A 203 -6.63 -14.44 -3.65
C ILE A 203 -6.41 -15.40 -4.82
N VAL A 204 -6.12 -14.89 -6.02
CA VAL A 204 -5.89 -15.69 -7.23
C VAL A 204 -4.66 -16.61 -7.10
N ALA A 205 -3.63 -16.20 -6.36
CA ALA A 205 -2.44 -17.01 -6.14
C ALA A 205 -2.61 -18.11 -5.07
N ARG A 206 -3.65 -18.06 -4.23
CA ARG A 206 -3.83 -19.05 -3.15
C ARG A 206 -4.15 -20.45 -3.73
N PRO A 207 -3.42 -21.52 -3.34
CA PRO A 207 -3.70 -22.87 -3.80
C PRO A 207 -5.15 -23.33 -3.54
N ALA A 208 -5.72 -22.97 -2.39
CA ALA A 208 -7.11 -23.26 -2.06
C ALA A 208 -8.12 -22.61 -3.03
N PHE A 209 -7.85 -21.38 -3.48
CA PHE A 209 -8.69 -20.68 -4.45
C PHE A 209 -8.54 -21.30 -5.85
N ARG A 210 -7.30 -21.58 -6.30
CA ARG A 210 -7.05 -22.27 -7.58
C ARG A 210 -7.76 -23.63 -7.61
N GLY A 211 -7.58 -24.46 -6.59
CA GLY A 211 -8.26 -25.76 -6.48
C GLY A 211 -9.79 -25.66 -6.40
N ALA A 212 -10.34 -24.58 -5.83
CA ALA A 212 -11.78 -24.32 -5.86
C ALA A 212 -12.27 -23.91 -7.25
N VAL A 213 -11.51 -23.09 -7.99
CA VAL A 213 -11.77 -22.76 -9.40
C VAL A 213 -11.72 -24.02 -10.27
N THR A 214 -10.71 -24.89 -10.11
CA THR A 214 -10.61 -26.18 -10.81
C THR A 214 -11.83 -27.07 -10.55
N ARG A 215 -12.25 -27.23 -9.29
CA ARG A 215 -13.45 -28.01 -8.94
C ARG A 215 -14.71 -27.43 -9.58
N LEU A 216 -14.88 -26.11 -9.52
CA LEU A 216 -16.03 -25.42 -10.10
C LEU A 216 -16.05 -25.49 -11.64
N ALA A 217 -14.89 -25.40 -12.27
CA ALA A 217 -14.75 -25.57 -13.72
C ALA A 217 -15.23 -26.96 -14.18
N ARG A 218 -14.81 -28.01 -13.46
CA ARG A 218 -15.30 -29.38 -13.71
C ARG A 218 -16.80 -29.51 -13.50
N SER A 219 -17.35 -29.03 -12.38
CA SER A 219 -18.78 -29.17 -12.10
C SER A 219 -19.68 -28.37 -13.05
N LEU A 220 -19.16 -27.30 -13.65
CA LEU A 220 -19.85 -26.51 -14.69
C LEU A 220 -19.59 -27.02 -16.11
N GLY A 221 -18.72 -28.02 -16.32
CA GLY A 221 -18.30 -28.47 -17.66
C GLY A 221 -17.57 -27.40 -18.48
N ARG A 222 -16.86 -26.47 -17.83
CA ARG A 222 -16.20 -25.30 -18.46
C ARG A 222 -14.67 -25.38 -18.36
N ASP A 223 -13.99 -24.79 -19.34
CA ASP A 223 -12.54 -24.55 -19.30
C ASP A 223 -12.14 -23.77 -18.03
N GLU A 224 -11.10 -24.26 -17.32
CA GLU A 224 -10.58 -23.63 -16.10
C GLU A 224 -10.05 -22.22 -16.36
N ALA A 225 -9.43 -21.96 -17.52
CA ALA A 225 -8.94 -20.63 -17.85
C ALA A 225 -10.11 -19.65 -18.06
N SER A 226 -11.25 -20.10 -18.60
CA SER A 226 -12.50 -19.35 -18.72
C SER A 226 -13.06 -18.97 -17.35
N VAL A 227 -13.21 -19.95 -16.44
CA VAL A 227 -13.70 -19.69 -15.08
C VAL A 227 -12.73 -18.78 -14.31
N THR A 228 -11.42 -18.95 -14.49
CA THR A 228 -10.39 -18.08 -13.90
C THR A 228 -10.49 -16.63 -14.42
N ARG A 229 -10.71 -16.43 -15.73
CA ARG A 229 -10.92 -15.09 -16.32
C ARG A 229 -12.19 -14.43 -15.77
N GLU A 230 -13.26 -15.19 -15.59
CA GLU A 230 -14.53 -14.72 -15.05
C GLU A 230 -14.41 -14.37 -13.55
N ALA A 231 -13.81 -15.24 -12.74
CA ALA A 231 -13.52 -14.97 -11.32
C ALA A 231 -12.66 -13.71 -11.14
N ARG A 232 -11.61 -13.52 -11.97
CA ARG A 232 -10.81 -12.28 -12.02
C ARG A 232 -11.64 -11.04 -12.40
N ARG A 233 -12.68 -11.19 -13.22
CA ARG A 233 -13.63 -10.09 -13.53
C ARG A 233 -14.49 -9.74 -12.32
N TYR A 234 -15.07 -10.73 -11.63
CA TYR A 234 -15.88 -10.48 -10.44
C TYR A 234 -15.05 -9.94 -9.25
N LEU A 235 -13.81 -10.42 -9.03
CA LEU A 235 -12.89 -9.83 -8.06
C LEU A 235 -12.59 -8.34 -8.35
N ARG A 236 -12.58 -7.92 -9.62
CA ARG A 236 -12.48 -6.50 -10.03
C ARG A 236 -13.79 -5.73 -9.85
N GLU A 237 -14.92 -6.40 -9.94
CA GLU A 237 -16.25 -5.84 -9.68
C GLU A 237 -16.54 -5.64 -8.19
N ILE A 238 -16.00 -6.50 -7.31
CA ILE A 238 -16.20 -6.42 -5.86
C ILE A 238 -15.18 -5.47 -5.21
N ALA A 239 -13.89 -5.61 -5.51
CA ALA A 239 -12.83 -4.96 -4.74
C ALA A 239 -12.92 -3.42 -4.65
N ALA A 240 -12.92 -2.91 -3.42
CA ALA A 240 -12.75 -1.50 -3.13
C ALA A 240 -11.29 -1.06 -3.43
N SER A 241 -11.12 0.05 -4.17
CA SER A 241 -9.82 0.54 -4.63
C SER A 241 -9.45 1.86 -3.97
N HIS A 242 -9.18 1.81 -2.67
CA HIS A 242 -8.91 2.99 -1.84
C HIS A 242 -7.90 3.97 -2.46
N SER A 243 -8.30 5.23 -2.61
CA SER A 243 -7.44 6.32 -3.08
C SER A 243 -7.29 7.36 -1.97
N PRO A 244 -6.12 7.48 -1.30
CA PRO A 244 -5.93 8.40 -0.17
C PRO A 244 -6.40 9.84 -0.47
N ARG A 245 -6.25 10.29 -1.72
CA ARG A 245 -6.74 11.60 -2.19
C ARG A 245 -8.26 11.76 -2.05
N LEU A 246 -9.01 10.72 -2.41
CA LEU A 246 -10.47 10.72 -2.32
C LEU A 246 -10.96 10.44 -0.90
N ILE A 247 -10.21 9.68 -0.09
CA ILE A 247 -10.50 9.58 1.35
C ILE A 247 -10.34 10.96 2.02
N HIS A 248 -9.27 11.70 1.72
CA HIS A 248 -9.08 13.07 2.22
C HIS A 248 -10.22 14.00 1.79
N LEU A 249 -10.61 13.98 0.50
CA LEU A 249 -11.73 14.78 -0.01
C LEU A 249 -13.07 14.38 0.62
N ALA A 250 -13.36 13.09 0.71
CA ALA A 250 -14.60 12.56 1.29
C ALA A 250 -14.70 12.89 2.78
N ALA A 251 -13.61 12.80 3.55
CA ALA A 251 -13.60 13.20 4.95
C ALA A 251 -13.87 14.71 5.13
N ASN A 252 -13.32 15.56 4.26
CA ASN A 252 -13.62 17.00 4.27
C ASN A 252 -15.09 17.28 3.93
N LEU A 253 -15.66 16.57 2.95
CA LEU A 253 -17.07 16.66 2.59
C LEU A 253 -17.98 16.18 3.73
N ILE A 254 -17.65 15.04 4.36
CA ILE A 254 -18.37 14.53 5.53
C ILE A 254 -18.35 15.56 6.66
N ARG A 255 -17.19 16.19 6.93
CA ARG A 255 -17.09 17.27 7.91
C ARG A 255 -18.05 18.39 7.57
N TYR A 256 -17.94 18.94 6.36
CA TYR A 256 -18.82 20.01 5.89
C TYR A 256 -20.30 19.65 6.08
N MET A 257 -20.71 18.45 5.68
CA MET A 257 -22.08 17.97 5.80
C MET A 257 -22.56 17.89 7.26
N TYR A 258 -21.82 17.25 8.18
CA TYR A 258 -22.29 17.15 9.57
C TYR A 258 -22.28 18.51 10.28
N THR A 259 -21.27 19.36 10.02
CA THR A 259 -21.18 20.70 10.65
C THR A 259 -22.27 21.69 10.21
N ARG A 260 -23.12 21.32 9.23
CA ARG A 260 -24.31 22.10 8.86
C ARG A 260 -25.52 21.86 9.77
N GLY A 261 -25.60 20.71 10.44
CA GLY A 261 -26.74 20.31 11.27
C GLY A 261 -26.37 19.84 12.69
N TYR A 262 -25.07 19.73 12.99
CA TYR A 262 -24.53 19.26 14.27
C TYR A 262 -23.32 20.11 14.67
N ALA A 263 -22.91 19.99 15.94
CA ALA A 263 -21.74 20.68 16.48
C ALA A 263 -20.46 20.42 15.67
N GLU A 264 -19.52 21.38 15.70
CA GLU A 264 -18.25 21.33 14.95
C GLU A 264 -17.35 20.12 15.27
N THR A 265 -17.53 19.54 16.45
CA THR A 265 -16.76 18.43 17.00
C THR A 265 -17.64 17.23 17.26
N LEU A 266 -17.22 16.06 16.77
CA LEU A 266 -17.83 14.79 17.14
C LEU A 266 -17.35 14.36 18.53
N HIS A 267 -18.29 13.91 19.35
CA HIS A 267 -18.03 13.37 20.68
C HIS A 267 -17.99 11.84 20.61
N TYR A 268 -16.84 11.26 20.93
CA TYR A 268 -16.60 9.82 21.04
C TYR A 268 -15.39 9.60 21.95
N ASP A 269 -15.32 8.40 22.53
CA ASP A 269 -14.19 7.99 23.37
C ASP A 269 -12.92 7.81 22.52
N ARG A 270 -11.90 8.62 22.81
CA ARG A 270 -10.60 8.61 22.12
C ARG A 270 -9.68 7.51 22.61
N GLU A 271 -9.79 7.10 23.87
CA GLU A 271 -8.94 6.09 24.49
C GLU A 271 -9.38 4.70 24.03
N HIS A 272 -10.69 4.43 24.07
CA HIS A 272 -11.28 3.23 23.50
C HIS A 272 -10.98 3.12 22.00
N LEU A 273 -11.07 4.21 21.23
CA LEU A 273 -10.71 4.21 19.82
C LEU A 273 -9.21 3.96 19.59
N ALA A 274 -8.32 4.42 20.47
CA ALA A 274 -6.90 4.11 20.44
C ALA A 274 -6.62 2.62 20.78
N ALA A 275 -7.34 2.05 21.75
CA ALA A 275 -7.28 0.63 22.08
C ALA A 275 -7.74 -0.25 20.90
N LEU A 276 -8.85 0.12 20.24
CA LEU A 276 -9.29 -0.50 18.99
C LEU A 276 -8.23 -0.37 17.89
N ALA A 277 -7.60 0.80 17.74
CA ALA A 277 -6.51 0.99 16.78
C ALA A 277 -5.29 0.09 17.07
N ALA A 278 -4.98 -0.22 18.33
CA ALA A 278 -3.95 -1.17 18.72
C ALA A 278 -4.36 -2.63 18.46
N LEU A 279 -5.61 -3.00 18.74
CA LEU A 279 -6.18 -4.32 18.41
C LEU A 279 -6.14 -4.56 16.90
N GLY A 280 -6.51 -3.54 16.10
CA GLY A 280 -6.51 -3.54 14.64
C GLY A 280 -5.14 -3.69 13.97
N GLN A 281 -4.04 -3.64 14.73
CA GLN A 281 -2.70 -3.98 14.21
C GLN A 281 -2.48 -5.49 14.14
N ARG A 282 -3.23 -6.27 14.93
CA ARG A 282 -3.07 -7.73 15.07
C ARG A 282 -4.29 -8.50 14.55
N HIS A 283 -5.48 -7.91 14.58
CA HIS A 283 -6.73 -8.57 14.25
C HIS A 283 -7.58 -7.73 13.27
N PRO A 284 -8.39 -8.35 12.40
CA PRO A 284 -9.41 -7.63 11.63
C PRO A 284 -10.46 -7.05 12.58
N LEU A 285 -10.92 -5.83 12.30
CA LEU A 285 -11.99 -5.18 13.06
C LEU A 285 -13.28 -5.14 12.24
N VAL A 286 -14.39 -5.56 12.85
CA VAL A 286 -15.74 -5.44 12.31
C VAL A 286 -16.51 -4.44 13.17
N PHE A 287 -17.04 -3.38 12.56
CA PHE A 287 -17.85 -2.38 13.24
C PHE A 287 -19.32 -2.67 12.96
N LEU A 288 -20.11 -2.86 14.02
CA LEU A 288 -21.55 -3.12 13.96
C LEU A 288 -22.31 -1.90 14.52
N PRO A 289 -22.61 -0.88 13.70
CA PRO A 289 -23.36 0.29 14.17
C PRO A 289 -24.82 -0.08 14.43
N SER A 290 -25.45 0.57 15.40
CA SER A 290 -26.88 0.40 15.70
C SER A 290 -27.85 0.97 14.65
N HIS A 291 -27.33 1.46 13.51
CA HIS A 291 -28.10 2.00 12.38
C HIS A 291 -29.24 2.97 12.76
N LYS A 292 -28.95 3.95 13.62
CA LYS A 292 -29.90 4.99 14.05
C LYS A 292 -30.04 6.10 13.01
N SER A 293 -29.02 6.30 12.17
CA SER A 293 -29.06 7.28 11.08
C SER A 293 -28.20 6.84 9.88
N ASN A 294 -28.56 7.30 8.69
CA ASN A 294 -27.68 7.22 7.50
C ASN A 294 -26.33 7.93 7.75
N LEU A 295 -26.32 8.93 8.65
CA LEU A 295 -25.12 9.67 9.04
C LEU A 295 -24.12 8.82 9.86
N ASP A 296 -24.56 7.75 10.55
CA ASP A 296 -23.70 6.89 11.40
C ASP A 296 -22.48 6.38 10.61
N SER A 297 -22.72 5.98 9.36
CA SER A 297 -21.69 5.47 8.45
C SER A 297 -20.66 6.54 8.05
N LEU A 298 -21.05 7.81 8.02
CA LEU A 298 -20.20 8.95 7.68
C LEU A 298 -19.44 9.44 8.92
N VAL A 299 -20.12 9.55 10.07
CA VAL A 299 -19.52 9.88 11.38
C VAL A 299 -18.42 8.89 11.73
N LEU A 300 -18.68 7.58 11.63
CA LEU A 300 -17.67 6.55 11.88
C LEU A 300 -16.47 6.67 10.93
N LYS A 301 -16.71 6.87 9.63
CA LYS A 301 -15.62 7.08 8.65
C LYS A 301 -14.75 8.28 8.96
N TYR A 302 -15.37 9.39 9.40
CA TYR A 302 -14.64 10.59 9.76
C TYR A 302 -13.88 10.43 11.10
N ALA A 303 -14.49 9.81 12.11
CA ALA A 303 -13.84 9.51 13.40
C ALA A 303 -12.62 8.59 13.21
N LEU A 304 -12.74 7.53 12.40
CA LEU A 304 -11.61 6.68 12.02
C LEU A 304 -10.51 7.50 11.33
N TYR A 305 -10.87 8.35 10.35
CA TYR A 305 -9.94 9.18 9.59
C TYR A 305 -9.16 10.20 10.44
N GLU A 306 -9.83 10.92 11.34
CA GLU A 306 -9.21 12.00 12.12
C GLU A 306 -8.30 11.46 13.24
N ASN A 307 -8.59 10.27 13.77
CA ASN A 307 -7.68 9.52 14.65
C ASN A 307 -6.61 8.77 13.85
N GLY A 308 -6.89 8.46 12.58
CA GLY A 308 -5.90 7.98 11.62
C GLY A 308 -5.97 6.50 11.30
N MET A 309 -7.00 5.81 11.77
CA MET A 309 -7.29 4.45 11.38
C MET A 309 -7.57 4.37 9.87
N PRO A 310 -7.35 3.21 9.22
CA PRO A 310 -7.86 3.00 7.88
C PRO A 310 -9.40 3.13 7.89
N PRO A 311 -10.04 3.62 6.81
CA PRO A 311 -11.49 3.62 6.70
C PRO A 311 -11.98 2.17 6.76
N ASN A 312 -13.15 1.99 7.36
CA ASN A 312 -13.84 0.71 7.31
C ASN A 312 -14.30 0.43 5.87
N HIS A 313 -14.22 -0.85 5.49
CA HIS A 313 -14.91 -1.30 4.29
C HIS A 313 -16.43 -1.25 4.56
N THR A 314 -17.23 -0.85 3.58
CA THR A 314 -18.69 -0.81 3.71
C THR A 314 -19.31 -1.55 2.54
N ALA A 315 -20.18 -2.52 2.83
CA ALA A 315 -20.97 -3.17 1.80
C ALA A 315 -21.99 -2.16 1.22
N GLY A 316 -22.01 -1.99 -0.09
CA GLY A 316 -23.02 -1.22 -0.82
C GLY A 316 -23.77 -2.11 -1.80
N GLY A 317 -25.06 -1.86 -2.01
CA GLY A 317 -25.80 -2.51 -3.09
C GLY A 317 -25.32 -2.02 -4.46
N ILE A 318 -25.19 -2.93 -5.43
CA ILE A 318 -24.71 -2.61 -6.79
C ILE A 318 -25.50 -1.50 -7.51
N ASN A 319 -26.75 -1.24 -7.11
CA ASN A 319 -27.56 -0.12 -7.63
C ASN A 319 -26.91 1.26 -7.44
N MET A 320 -25.97 1.42 -6.51
CA MET A 320 -25.18 2.65 -6.32
C MET A 320 -23.90 2.70 -7.17
N ASN A 321 -23.63 1.68 -7.98
CA ASN A 321 -22.44 1.57 -8.83
C ASN A 321 -22.71 2.07 -10.28
N PHE A 322 -23.11 3.33 -10.43
CA PHE A 322 -23.21 4.00 -11.72
C PHE A 322 -22.03 4.96 -11.94
N PHE A 323 -21.62 5.21 -13.18
CA PHE A 323 -20.60 6.23 -13.46
C PHE A 323 -21.18 7.64 -13.26
N PRO A 324 -20.46 8.59 -12.62
CA PRO A 324 -19.12 8.49 -12.03
C PRO A 324 -19.11 8.00 -10.56
N MET A 325 -20.26 7.98 -9.88
CA MET A 325 -20.36 7.78 -8.42
C MET A 325 -19.76 6.45 -7.93
N GLY A 326 -20.02 5.34 -8.62
CA GLY A 326 -19.47 4.03 -8.27
C GLY A 326 -17.95 4.01 -8.24
N ALA A 327 -17.30 4.70 -9.19
CA ALA A 327 -15.84 4.83 -9.22
C ALA A 327 -15.30 5.69 -8.07
N LEU A 328 -16.06 6.67 -7.60
CA LEU A 328 -15.74 7.50 -6.44
C LEU A 328 -15.89 6.70 -5.12
N LEU A 329 -17.02 6.03 -4.95
CA LEU A 329 -17.38 5.26 -3.74
C LEU A 329 -16.46 4.05 -3.52
N ARG A 330 -16.10 3.32 -4.60
CA ARG A 330 -15.05 2.28 -4.55
C ARG A 330 -13.73 2.78 -3.99
N ARG A 331 -13.42 4.05 -4.25
CA ARG A 331 -12.17 4.68 -3.82
C ARG A 331 -12.22 5.23 -2.39
N THR A 332 -13.39 5.24 -1.74
CA THR A 332 -13.54 5.58 -0.31
C THR A 332 -13.72 4.37 0.61
N GLY A 333 -13.71 3.15 0.05
CA GLY A 333 -13.78 1.88 0.80
C GLY A 333 -15.09 1.11 0.66
N ILE A 334 -16.01 1.56 -0.20
CA ILE A 334 -17.24 0.82 -0.47
C ILE A 334 -16.94 -0.33 -1.45
N PHE A 335 -17.32 -1.54 -1.08
CA PHE A 335 -17.35 -2.70 -1.98
C PHE A 335 -18.80 -2.98 -2.37
N PHE A 336 -19.05 -3.25 -3.65
CA PHE A 336 -20.40 -3.43 -4.16
C PHE A 336 -20.74 -4.90 -4.32
N ILE A 337 -21.87 -5.32 -3.75
CA ILE A 337 -22.40 -6.68 -3.85
C ILE A 337 -23.68 -6.65 -4.69
N ARG A 338 -23.88 -7.68 -5.52
CA ARG A 338 -25.11 -7.89 -6.28
C ARG A 338 -26.25 -8.29 -5.34
N ARG A 339 -27.48 -7.83 -5.62
CA ARG A 339 -28.67 -8.22 -4.83
C ARG A 339 -29.14 -9.65 -5.11
N SER A 340 -28.88 -10.15 -6.32
CA SER A 340 -29.07 -11.56 -6.67
C SER A 340 -27.82 -12.09 -7.36
N PHE A 341 -27.34 -13.22 -6.86
CA PHE A 341 -26.25 -14.02 -7.41
C PHE A 341 -26.45 -15.52 -7.08
N LYS A 342 -27.71 -15.92 -6.77
CA LYS A 342 -28.06 -17.26 -6.27
C LYS A 342 -27.64 -18.37 -7.24
N ASP A 343 -27.66 -18.09 -8.54
CA ASP A 343 -27.38 -19.05 -9.60
C ASP A 343 -26.00 -18.80 -10.26
N ASN A 344 -25.19 -17.88 -9.69
CA ASN A 344 -23.86 -17.55 -10.19
C ASN A 344 -22.77 -18.09 -9.24
N GLU A 345 -22.47 -19.37 -9.37
CA GLU A 345 -21.46 -20.07 -8.57
C GLU A 345 -20.06 -19.42 -8.66
N VAL A 346 -19.69 -18.88 -9.83
CA VAL A 346 -18.40 -18.22 -10.04
C VAL A 346 -18.33 -16.89 -9.28
N TYR A 347 -19.45 -16.19 -9.11
CA TYR A 347 -19.56 -15.01 -8.26
C TYR A 347 -19.54 -15.37 -6.77
N LYS A 348 -20.23 -16.44 -6.34
CA LYS A 348 -20.18 -16.94 -4.96
C LYS A 348 -18.76 -17.30 -4.53
N LEU A 349 -17.98 -17.90 -5.42
CA LEU A 349 -16.59 -18.32 -5.16
C LEU A 349 -15.62 -17.17 -4.86
N VAL A 350 -15.94 -15.93 -5.27
CA VAL A 350 -15.05 -14.76 -5.12
C VAL A 350 -15.51 -13.75 -4.07
N LEU A 351 -16.65 -14.00 -3.43
CA LEU A 351 -17.23 -13.17 -2.36
C LEU A 351 -16.60 -13.53 -1.01
#